data_AF-A0A7U3Q5B2-F1
#
_entry.id   AF-A0A7U3Q5B2-F1
#
_cell.length_a   1.000
_cell.length_b   1.000
_cell.length_c   1.000
_cell.angle_alpha   90.00
_cell.angle_beta   90.00
_cell.angle_gamma   90.00
#
_symmetry.space_group_name_H-M   'P 1'
#
loop_
_entity.id
_entity.type
_entity.pdbx_description
1 polymer ?
#
loop_
_entity_poly.entity_id
_entity_poly.type
_entity_poly.pdbx_seq_one_letter_code
_entity_poly.pdbx_strand_id
1 'polypeptide(L)'
;MIKLLKLQKAVFVLILGVLSYIAYKVLEAYEVNHARYLQMLAGILVMVGALWMLYPIIFAKKDDSGNAEIITDPTVEVPVDGEEEKSEPE
;
A
#
# COMPACT_ATOMS: atom_id res chain seq x y z
N MET A 1 -5.23 -1.19 17.05
CA MET A 1 -5.62 -0.03 16.21
C MET A 1 -4.56 0.47 15.21
N ILE A 2 -3.30 0.01 15.25
CA ILE A 2 -2.22 0.47 14.34
C ILE A 2 -2.24 -0.16 12.93
N LYS A 3 -2.85 -1.35 12.75
CA LYS A 3 -2.83 -2.09 11.47
C LYS A 3 -3.83 -1.55 10.44
N LEU A 4 -5.06 -1.19 10.85
CA LEU A 4 -6.09 -0.63 9.96
C LEU A 4 -5.71 0.73 9.37
N LEU A 5 -5.05 1.58 10.16
CA LEU A 5 -4.56 2.90 9.72
C LEU A 5 -3.55 2.81 8.57
N LYS A 6 -2.78 1.72 8.45
CA LYS A 6 -1.78 1.56 7.38
C LYS A 6 -2.43 1.25 6.02
N LEU A 7 -3.46 0.40 6.01
CA LEU A 7 -4.19 0.08 4.78
C LEU A 7 -5.04 1.26 4.30
N GLN A 8 -5.75 1.94 5.21
CA GLN A 8 -6.50 3.16 4.85
C GLN A 8 -5.59 4.24 4.26
N LYS A 9 -4.39 4.45 4.81
CA LYS A 9 -3.42 5.42 4.26
C LYS A 9 -3.01 5.07 2.83
N ALA A 10 -2.75 3.79 2.53
CA ALA A 10 -2.42 3.36 1.18
C ALA A 10 -3.58 3.66 0.19
N VAL A 11 -4.82 3.40 0.61
CA VAL A 11 -6.02 3.70 -0.18
C VAL A 11 -6.16 5.22 -0.42
N PHE A 12 -5.96 6.05 0.61
CA PHE A 12 -5.99 7.50 0.44
C PHE A 12 -4.91 8.00 -0.54
N VAL A 13 -3.70 7.44 -0.49
CA VAL A 13 -2.62 7.79 -1.43
C VAL A 13 -2.99 7.41 -2.88
N LEU A 14 -3.62 6.25 -3.09
CA LEU A 14 -4.10 5.85 -4.41
C LEU A 14 -5.19 6.79 -4.94
N ILE A 15 -6.16 7.16 -4.10
CA ILE A 15 -7.20 8.14 -4.47
C ILE A 15 -6.55 9.48 -4.87
N LEU A 16 -5.56 9.93 -4.10
CA LEU A 16 -4.82 11.17 -4.39
C LEU A 16 -4.05 11.08 -5.72
N GLY A 17 -3.48 9.92 -6.03
CA GLY A 17 -2.84 9.65 -7.33
C GLY A 17 -3.83 9.75 -8.50
N VAL A 18 -5.02 9.16 -8.36
CA VAL A 18 -6.08 9.24 -9.38
C VAL A 18 -6.56 10.67 -9.55
N LEU A 19 -6.82 11.39 -8.46
CA LEU A 19 -7.22 12.80 -8.50
C LEU A 19 -6.16 13.69 -9.17
N SER A 20 -4.88 13.42 -8.90
CA SER A 20 -3.77 14.12 -9.55
C SER A 20 -3.74 13.84 -11.05
N TYR A 21 -4.00 12.60 -11.47
CA TYR A 21 -4.09 12.27 -12.90
C TYR A 21 -5.26 12.97 -13.59
N ILE A 22 -6.42 13.05 -12.93
CA ILE A 22 -7.58 13.80 -13.43
C ILE A 22 -7.22 15.29 -13.56
N ALA A 23 -6.57 15.87 -12.54
CA ALA A 23 -6.11 17.26 -12.60
C ALA A 23 -5.13 17.49 -13.77
N TYR A 24 -4.20 16.55 -14.01
CA TYR A 24 -3.32 16.60 -15.18
C TYR A 24 -4.13 16.63 -16.49
N LYS A 25 -5.14 15.76 -16.64
CA LYS A 25 -5.99 15.74 -17.84
C LYS A 25 -6.70 17.07 -18.09
N VAL A 26 -7.14 17.74 -17.02
CA VAL A 26 -7.72 19.08 -17.10
C VAL A 26 -6.66 20.10 -17.54
N LEU A 27 -5.49 20.13 -16.90
CA LEU A 27 -4.41 21.09 -17.23
C LEU A 27 -3.85 20.88 -18.65
N GLU A 28 -3.77 19.64 -19.10
CA GLU A 28 -3.37 19.26 -20.46
C GLU A 28 -4.34 19.85 -21.50
N ALA A 29 -5.64 19.86 -21.22
CA ALA A 29 -6.64 20.46 -22.11
C ALA A 29 -6.51 21.99 -22.24
N TYR A 30 -5.84 22.64 -21.30
CA TYR A 30 -5.53 24.08 -21.34
C TYR A 30 -4.10 24.37 -21.84
N GLU A 31 -3.41 23.38 -22.43
CA GLU A 31 -2.05 23.49 -22.98
C GLU A 31 -1.01 24.01 -21.95
N VAL A 32 -1.21 23.69 -20.67
CA VAL A 32 -0.26 24.09 -19.62
C VAL A 32 1.00 23.23 -19.73
N ASN A 33 2.12 23.83 -20.16
CA ASN A 33 3.40 23.15 -20.36
C ASN A 33 3.91 22.38 -19.14
N HIS A 34 3.55 22.80 -17.92
CA HIS A 34 3.95 22.12 -16.68
C HIS A 34 3.07 20.92 -16.29
N ALA A 35 1.97 20.65 -17.03
CA ALA A 35 1.06 19.54 -16.75
C ALA A 35 1.78 18.18 -16.74
N ARG A 36 2.82 18.02 -17.55
CA ARG A 36 3.62 16.77 -17.62
C ARG A 36 4.30 16.41 -16.30
N TYR A 37 4.73 17.39 -15.50
CA TYR A 37 5.29 17.11 -14.17
C TYR A 37 4.24 16.56 -13.22
N LEU A 38 3.00 17.03 -13.35
CA LEU A 38 1.87 16.59 -12.54
C LEU A 38 1.44 15.16 -12.90
N GLN A 39 1.52 14.79 -14.19
CA GLN A 39 1.36 13.40 -14.63
C GLN A 39 2.43 12.47 -14.02
N MET A 40 3.70 12.88 -14.04
CA MET A 40 4.78 12.09 -13.43
C MET A 40 4.56 11.92 -11.92
N LEU A 41 4.16 12.99 -11.23
CA LEU A 41 3.82 12.93 -9.81
C LEU A 41 2.67 11.95 -9.53
N ALA A 42 1.61 12.00 -10.35
CA ALA A 42 0.47 11.08 -10.24
C ALA A 42 0.92 9.62 -10.39
N GLY A 43 1.79 9.33 -11.36
CA GLY A 43 2.37 8.00 -11.55
C GLY A 43 3.16 7.51 -10.33
N ILE A 44 3.99 8.36 -9.73
CA ILE A 44 4.77 8.04 -8.52
C ILE A 44 3.84 7.77 -7.34
N LEU A 45 2.83 8.63 -7.13
CA LEU A 45 1.83 8.46 -6.06
C LEU A 45 1.11 7.11 -6.18
N VAL A 46 0.71 6.74 -7.39
CA VAL A 46 0.04 5.44 -7.64
C VAL A 46 1.00 4.28 -7.39
N MET A 47 2.25 4.35 -7.86
CA MET A 47 3.24 3.29 -7.60
C MET A 47 3.49 3.11 -6.11
N VAL A 48 3.71 4.20 -5.37
CA VAL A 48 3.94 4.14 -3.91
C VAL A 48 2.71 3.60 -3.20
N GLY A 49 1.51 4.09 -3.55
CA GLY A 49 0.25 3.59 -2.98
C GLY A 49 0.06 2.08 -3.22
N ALA A 50 0.37 1.60 -4.43
CA ALA A 50 0.29 0.19 -4.79
C ALA A 50 1.28 -0.67 -4.00
N LEU A 51 2.54 -0.24 -3.88
CA LEU A 51 3.55 -0.94 -3.07
C LEU A 51 3.13 -0.99 -1.59
N TRP A 52 2.55 0.09 -1.07
CA TRP A 52 2.11 0.15 0.32
C TRP A 52 0.89 -0.73 0.59
N MET A 53 0.01 -0.88 -0.41
CA MET A 53 -1.11 -1.82 -0.38
C MET A 53 -0.64 -3.28 -0.51
N LEU A 54 0.46 -3.53 -1.22
CA LEU A 54 1.02 -4.88 -1.39
C LEU A 54 1.57 -5.45 -0.07
N TYR A 55 2.16 -4.61 0.79
CA TYR A 55 2.72 -5.03 2.08
C TYR A 55 1.74 -5.84 2.95
N PRO A 56 0.53 -5.33 3.29
CA PRO A 56 -0.44 -6.10 4.07
C PRO A 56 -1.02 -7.30 3.31
N ILE A 57 -1.01 -7.30 1.97
CA ILE A 57 -1.52 -8.43 1.17
C ILE A 57 -0.53 -9.61 1.25
N ILE A 58 0.78 -9.36 1.13
CA ILE A 58 1.81 -10.41 1.21
C ILE A 58 1.92 -10.96 2.64
N PHE A 59 1.78 -10.10 3.65
CA PHE A 59 1.82 -10.47 5.07
C PHE A 59 0.46 -10.85 5.65
N ALA A 60 -0.60 -10.95 4.82
CA ALA A 60 -1.87 -11.50 5.28
C ALA A 60 -1.69 -12.99 5.57
N LYS A 61 -1.93 -13.38 6.82
CA LYS A 61 -1.88 -14.79 7.25
C LYS A 61 -2.90 -15.58 6.44
N LYS A 62 -2.48 -16.66 5.79
CA LYS A 62 -3.40 -17.68 5.26
C LYS A 62 -3.95 -18.46 6.46
N ASP A 63 -5.27 -18.51 6.62
CA ASP A 63 -5.86 -19.54 7.48
C ASP A 63 -5.73 -20.93 6.80
N ASP A 64 -5.86 -22.01 7.58
CA ASP A 64 -5.85 -23.41 7.08
C ASP A 64 -6.98 -23.73 6.08
N SER A 65 -7.88 -22.78 5.81
CA SER A 65 -9.05 -22.91 4.94
C SER A 65 -8.92 -22.11 3.63
N GLY A 66 -7.77 -21.47 3.37
CA GLY A 66 -7.51 -20.70 2.15
C GLY A 66 -8.17 -19.31 2.12
N ASN A 67 -8.69 -18.82 3.24
CA ASN A 67 -9.17 -17.44 3.36
C ASN A 67 -8.08 -16.55 3.94
N ALA A 68 -7.93 -15.35 3.35
CA ALA A 68 -7.09 -14.31 3.91
C ALA A 68 -7.85 -13.63 5.05
N GLU A 69 -7.76 -14.18 6.26
CA GLU A 69 -8.26 -13.51 7.45
C GLU A 69 -7.35 -12.31 7.76
N ILE A 70 -7.84 -11.11 7.44
CA ILE A 70 -7.28 -9.88 7.97
C ILE A 70 -7.58 -9.90 9.47
N ILE A 71 -6.57 -10.18 10.31
CA ILE A 71 -6.71 -10.13 11.77
C ILE A 71 -7.12 -8.70 12.18
N THR A 72 -8.42 -8.51 12.39
CA THR A 72 -9.04 -7.23 12.81
C THR A 72 -9.07 -7.07 14.33
N ASP A 73 -8.73 -8.12 15.08
CA ASP A 73 -8.81 -8.12 16.54
C ASP A 73 -7.48 -7.66 17.19
N PRO A 74 -7.47 -6.54 17.96
CA PRO A 74 -6.25 -5.96 18.52
C PRO A 74 -5.59 -6.74 19.66
N THR A 75 -6.18 -7.81 20.18
CA THR A 75 -5.64 -8.61 21.30
C THR A 75 -4.89 -9.87 20.88
N VAL A 76 -4.84 -10.18 19.58
CA VAL A 76 -4.11 -11.34 19.07
C VAL A 76 -2.67 -10.93 18.82
N GLU A 77 -1.76 -11.43 19.66
CA GLU A 77 -0.32 -11.29 19.47
C GLU A 77 0.06 -11.90 18.12
N VAL A 78 0.80 -11.11 17.35
CA VAL A 78 1.29 -11.50 16.04
C VAL A 78 2.64 -12.14 16.33
N PRO A 79 2.81 -13.46 16.15
CA PRO A 79 4.15 -14.01 16.19
C PRO A 79 4.93 -13.33 15.05
N VAL A 80 5.93 -12.56 15.45
CA VAL A 80 6.92 -12.00 14.53
C VAL A 80 7.81 -13.18 14.18
N ASP A 81 7.41 -13.97 13.17
CA ASP A 81 8.30 -14.95 12.56
C ASP A 81 9.38 -14.16 11.80
N GLY A 82 10.43 -13.85 12.54
CA GLY A 82 11.59 -13.08 12.12
C GLY A 82 12.85 -13.49 12.89
N GLU A 83 12.90 -14.71 13.43
CA GLU A 83 14.14 -15.31 13.92
C GLU A 83 14.60 -16.35 12.90
N GLU A 84 15.27 -15.88 11.85
CA GLU A 84 16.36 -16.66 11.26
C GLU A 84 17.47 -16.76 12.32
N GLU A 85 17.34 -17.65 13.30
CA GLU A 85 18.49 -18.10 14.07
C GLU A 85 18.97 -19.43 13.47
N LYS A 86 19.71 -19.31 12.37
CA LYS A 86 20.60 -20.39 11.95
C LYS A 86 21.79 -20.40 12.91
N SER A 87 21.70 -21.25 13.94
CA SER A 87 22.87 -21.77 14.64
C SER A 87 22.71 -23.28 14.84
N GLU A 88 23.34 -24.07 13.96
CA GLU A 88 23.92 -25.37 14.37
C GLU A 88 25.04 -25.06 15.40
N PRO A 89 25.39 -25.94 16.37
CA PRO A 89 25.36 -27.41 16.30
C PRO A 89 24.96 -28.17 17.60
N GLU A 90 24.72 -29.48 17.51
CA GLU A 90 25.15 -30.48 18.50
C GLU A 90 25.58 -31.77 17.78
#